data_AF-A0A538DK21-F1
#
_entry.id   AF-A0A538DK21-F1
#
_cell.length_a   1.000
_cell.length_b   1.000
_cell.length_c   1.000
_cell.angle_alpha   90.00
_cell.angle_beta   90.00
_cell.angle_gamma   90.00
#
_symmetry.space_group_name_H-M   'P 1'
#
loop_
_entity.id
_entity.type
_entity.pdbx_description
1 polymer ?
#
loop_
_entity_poly.entity_id
_entity_poly.type
_entity_poly.pdbx_seq_one_letter_code
_entity_poly.pdbx_strand_id
1 'polypeptide(L)'
;MVCFQGHRIRSARRRVAGQSPGLADFAGVTDNEGREAVRPDGICLDADGALWVPDPAGRRVLRVLDGGAVTETTAVPDAAPLACAVGGDDGRTLFITFASIFEQQKALVARGGSIGMAVLPPLN
;
A
#
# COMPACT_ATOMS: atom_id res chain seq x y z
N MET A 1 -5.41 -8.02 1.53
CA MET A 1 -6.88 -7.75 1.61
C MET A 1 -7.15 -6.40 0.96
N VAL A 2 -8.02 -6.26 -0.04
CA VAL A 2 -8.26 -4.94 -0.68
C VAL A 2 -9.46 -4.26 -0.03
N CYS A 3 -9.30 -3.02 0.44
CA CYS A 3 -10.40 -2.24 1.00
C CYS A 3 -11.11 -1.46 -0.12
N PHE A 4 -12.39 -1.75 -0.37
CA PHE A 4 -13.20 -1.07 -1.40
C PHE A 4 -14.06 0.03 -0.78
N GLN A 5 -13.58 1.27 -0.83
CA GLN A 5 -14.28 2.44 -0.28
C GLN A 5 -15.24 3.07 -1.29
N GLY A 6 -16.25 2.32 -1.76
CA GLY A 6 -17.29 2.83 -2.68
C GLY A 6 -16.84 3.09 -4.13
N HIS A 7 -15.53 3.10 -4.41
CA HIS A 7 -14.99 3.09 -5.76
C HIS A 7 -15.25 1.74 -6.45
N ARG A 8 -15.86 1.77 -7.64
CA ARG A 8 -16.05 0.57 -8.45
C ARG A 8 -14.70 0.09 -8.97
N ILE A 9 -14.28 -1.12 -8.60
CA ILE A 9 -13.20 -1.81 -9.32
C ILE A 9 -13.71 -2.06 -10.74
N ARG A 10 -13.25 -1.28 -11.69
CA ARG A 10 -13.30 -1.72 -13.09
C ARG A 10 -12.12 -2.67 -13.23
N SER A 11 -12.33 -3.89 -13.74
CA SER A 11 -11.20 -4.77 -14.03
C SER A 11 -10.24 -4.02 -14.94
N ALA A 12 -9.07 -3.61 -14.44
CA ALA A 12 -8.00 -3.10 -15.27
C ALA A 12 -7.46 -4.31 -16.05
N ARG A 13 -8.10 -4.63 -17.19
CA ARG A 13 -7.61 -5.67 -18.09
C ARG A 13 -6.45 -5.11 -18.90
N ARG A 14 -5.32 -4.82 -18.25
CA ARG A 14 -4.03 -4.90 -18.94
C ARG A 14 -3.44 -6.26 -18.60
N ARG A 15 -3.88 -7.30 -19.33
CA ARG A 15 -3.08 -8.52 -19.36
C ARG A 15 -1.78 -8.16 -20.08
N VAL A 16 -0.65 -8.21 -19.39
CA VAL A 16 0.60 -8.53 -20.07
C VAL A 16 0.44 -10.00 -20.51
N ALA A 17 0.37 -10.24 -21.81
CA ALA A 17 0.14 -11.59 -22.33
C ALA A 17 1.26 -12.53 -21.84
N GLY A 18 0.89 -13.57 -21.07
CA GLY A 18 1.80 -14.63 -20.65
C GLY A 18 2.29 -14.58 -19.19
N GLN A 19 1.94 -13.56 -18.39
CA GLN A 19 2.30 -13.53 -16.96
C GLN A 19 1.21 -14.17 -16.08
N SER A 20 1.64 -15.08 -15.19
CA SER A 20 0.79 -15.68 -14.16
C SER A 20 0.36 -14.60 -13.16
N PRO A 21 -0.87 -14.66 -12.60
CA PRO A 21 -1.28 -13.75 -11.53
C PRO A 21 -0.37 -13.99 -10.32
N GLY A 22 0.45 -13.00 -9.96
CA GLY A 22 1.47 -13.14 -8.92
C GLY A 22 2.38 -11.92 -8.88
N LEU A 23 3.28 -11.90 -7.90
CA LEU A 23 4.29 -10.88 -7.53
C LEU A 23 4.95 -10.06 -8.68
N ALA A 24 4.86 -10.52 -9.92
CA ALA A 24 5.31 -9.85 -11.14
C ALA A 24 4.51 -8.59 -11.51
N ASP A 25 3.27 -8.38 -11.03
CA ASP A 25 2.48 -7.18 -11.37
C ASP A 25 3.05 -5.88 -10.76
N PHE A 26 3.90 -5.98 -9.73
CA PHE A 26 4.62 -4.85 -9.14
C PHE A 26 6.11 -4.81 -9.54
N ALA A 27 6.56 -5.71 -10.42
CA ALA A 27 7.90 -5.66 -11.00
C ALA A 27 7.97 -4.43 -11.94
N GLY A 28 8.54 -3.33 -11.44
CA GLY A 28 8.58 -2.04 -12.13
C GLY A 28 7.92 -0.89 -11.36
N VAL A 29 7.25 -1.18 -10.23
CA VAL A 29 6.95 -0.12 -9.25
C VAL A 29 8.22 0.14 -8.46
N THR A 30 8.82 1.29 -8.75
CA THR A 30 10.05 1.77 -8.11
C THR A 30 9.67 2.95 -7.24
N ASP A 31 10.14 2.96 -5.99
CA ASP A 31 9.89 4.10 -5.12
C ASP A 31 10.67 5.34 -5.57
N ASN A 32 10.43 6.48 -4.92
CA ASN A 32 11.05 7.76 -5.27
C ASN A 32 12.60 7.75 -5.16
N GLU A 33 13.17 6.72 -4.53
CA GLU A 33 14.62 6.56 -4.32
C GLU A 33 15.23 5.50 -5.25
N GLY A 34 14.45 4.94 -6.18
CA GLY A 34 14.96 3.95 -7.14
C GLY A 34 14.95 2.50 -6.62
N ARG A 35 14.33 2.21 -5.46
CA ARG A 35 14.30 0.84 -4.92
C ARG A 35 13.21 0.02 -5.59
N GLU A 36 13.60 -1.13 -6.14
CA GLU A 36 12.69 -2.09 -6.79
C GLU A 36 12.11 -3.11 -5.80
N ALA A 37 11.11 -3.88 -6.26
CA ALA A 37 10.42 -4.97 -5.56
C ALA A 37 9.52 -4.54 -4.38
N VAL A 38 8.31 -4.07 -4.72
CA VAL A 38 7.23 -3.82 -3.74
C VAL A 38 6.56 -5.14 -3.35
N ARG A 39 6.35 -5.37 -2.05
CA ARG A 39 5.59 -6.53 -1.55
C ARG A 39 4.26 -6.08 -0.93
N PRO A 40 3.25 -5.78 -1.74
CA PRO A 40 2.00 -5.22 -1.22
C PRO A 40 1.20 -6.24 -0.44
N ASP A 41 0.48 -5.76 0.58
CA ASP A 41 -0.52 -6.55 1.30
C ASP A 41 -1.92 -5.91 1.18
N GLY A 42 -2.30 -5.01 2.09
CA GLY A 42 -3.61 -4.38 2.13
C GLY A 42 -3.63 -2.97 1.54
N ILE A 43 -4.26 -2.80 0.38
CA ILE A 43 -4.30 -1.52 -0.35
C ILE A 43 -5.67 -0.84 -0.27
N CYS A 44 -5.72 0.46 -0.46
CA CYS A 44 -6.95 1.25 -0.63
C CYS A 44 -6.77 2.37 -1.66
N LEU A 45 -7.87 3.00 -2.08
CA LEU A 45 -7.85 4.18 -2.96
C LEU A 45 -8.06 5.46 -2.13
N ASP A 46 -7.50 6.57 -2.59
CA ASP A 46 -7.91 7.90 -2.15
C ASP A 46 -8.93 8.54 -3.10
N ALA A 47 -9.36 9.77 -2.80
CA ALA A 47 -10.38 10.49 -3.55
C ALA A 47 -9.97 10.84 -5.00
N ASP A 48 -8.67 10.91 -5.30
CA ASP A 48 -8.15 11.10 -6.67
C ASP A 48 -8.10 9.78 -7.46
N GLY A 49 -8.38 8.66 -6.79
CA GLY A 49 -8.24 7.32 -7.36
C GLY A 49 -6.80 6.81 -7.38
N ALA A 50 -5.89 7.42 -6.61
CA ALA A 50 -4.56 6.87 -6.41
C ALA A 50 -4.60 5.70 -5.43
N LEU A 51 -3.75 4.69 -5.65
CA LEU A 51 -3.57 3.56 -4.75
C LEU A 51 -2.61 3.90 -3.62
N TRP A 52 -3.02 3.62 -2.39
CA TRP A 52 -2.15 3.54 -1.24
C TRP A 52 -1.69 2.09 -1.04
N VAL A 53 -0.37 1.90 -1.03
CA VAL A 53 0.27 0.58 -1.07
C VAL A 53 1.25 0.44 0.09
N PRO A 54 0.85 -0.23 1.19
CA PRO A 54 1.77 -0.67 2.23
C PRO A 54 2.75 -1.71 1.69
N ASP A 55 4.04 -1.50 1.94
CA ASP A 55 5.12 -2.43 1.64
C ASP A 55 5.80 -2.84 2.95
N PRO A 56 5.37 -3.96 3.56
CA PRO A 56 5.90 -4.45 4.83
C PRO A 56 7.40 -4.78 4.75
N ALA A 57 7.86 -5.28 3.60
CA ALA A 57 9.25 -5.70 3.41
C ALA A 57 10.17 -4.50 3.17
N GLY A 58 9.71 -3.53 2.36
CA GLY A 58 10.37 -2.25 2.14
C GLY A 58 10.23 -1.26 3.30
N ARG A 59 9.44 -1.59 4.33
CA ARG A 59 9.14 -0.72 5.48
C ARG A 59 8.73 0.68 5.05
N ARG A 60 7.78 0.75 4.13
CA ARG A 60 7.31 2.00 3.51
C ARG A 60 5.86 1.90 3.08
N VAL A 61 5.25 3.03 2.82
CA VAL A 61 3.92 3.15 2.20
C VAL A 61 4.07 4.01 0.96
N LEU A 62 3.49 3.56 -0.15
CA LEU A 62 3.58 4.24 -1.44
C LEU A 62 2.22 4.80 -1.84
N ARG A 63 2.22 5.96 -2.51
CA ARG A 63 1.05 6.46 -3.25
C ARG A 63 1.31 6.29 -4.75
N VAL A 64 0.50 5.50 -5.42
CA VAL A 64 0.70 5.08 -6.81
C VAL A 64 -0.50 5.51 -7.66
N LEU A 65 -0.26 6.30 -8.70
CA LEU A 65 -1.28 6.68 -9.67
C LEU A 65 -1.57 5.55 -10.66
N ASP A 66 -2.68 5.68 -11.40
CA ASP A 66 -2.90 4.83 -12.58
C ASP A 66 -1.71 4.93 -13.55
N GLY A 67 -1.34 3.81 -14.16
CA GLY A 67 -0.11 3.68 -14.94
C GLY A 67 1.16 3.42 -14.12
N GLY A 68 1.09 3.39 -12.78
CA GLY A 68 2.17 2.92 -11.91
C GLY A 68 3.12 4.01 -11.40
N ALA A 69 2.83 5.29 -11.66
CA ALA A 69 3.67 6.39 -11.20
C ALA A 69 3.57 6.55 -9.67
N VAL A 70 4.71 6.44 -8.97
CA VAL A 70 4.78 6.72 -7.54
C VAL A 70 4.87 8.22 -7.34
N THR A 71 3.91 8.78 -6.60
CA THR A 71 3.90 10.22 -6.24
C THR A 71 4.42 10.44 -4.84
N GLU A 72 4.22 9.47 -3.94
CA GLU A 72 4.70 9.55 -2.57
C GLU A 72 5.31 8.26 -2.08
N THR A 73 6.29 8.40 -1.18
CA THR A 73 6.91 7.31 -0.43
C THR A 73 7.09 7.78 1.01
N THR A 74 6.43 7.11 1.94
CA THR A 74 6.56 7.36 3.37
C THR A 74 7.31 6.21 4.02
N ALA A 75 8.48 6.50 4.59
CA ALA A 75 9.26 5.50 5.32
C ALA A 75 8.62 5.18 6.68
N VAL A 76 8.64 3.90 7.05
CA VAL A 76 8.15 3.37 8.33
C VAL A 76 9.25 2.49 8.94
N PRO A 77 10.39 3.06 9.36
CA PRO A 77 11.60 2.30 9.67
C PRO A 77 11.41 1.31 10.83
N ASP A 78 10.50 1.58 11.76
CA ASP A 78 10.35 0.81 13.00
C ASP A 78 9.20 -0.21 12.98
N ALA A 79 8.48 -0.32 11.87
CA ALA A 79 7.35 -1.23 11.75
C ALA A 79 7.12 -1.72 10.32
N ALA A 80 6.34 -2.79 10.19
CA ALA A 80 5.88 -3.32 8.92
C ALA A 80 4.44 -2.85 8.66
N PRO A 81 4.20 -1.92 7.72
CA PRO A 81 2.84 -1.51 7.36
C PRO A 81 2.16 -2.61 6.56
N LEU A 82 0.96 -3.02 6.97
CA LEU A 82 0.26 -4.19 6.42
C LEU A 82 -0.96 -3.82 5.58
N ALA A 83 -1.87 -3.02 6.13
CA ALA A 83 -3.11 -2.65 5.45
C ALA A 83 -3.42 -1.19 5.73
N CYS A 84 -4.08 -0.53 4.78
CA CYS A 84 -4.47 0.87 4.94
C CYS A 84 -5.92 1.14 4.55
N ALA A 85 -6.45 2.25 5.05
CA ALA A 85 -7.76 2.78 4.72
C ALA A 85 -7.74 4.31 4.80
N VAL A 86 -8.36 4.98 3.84
CA VAL A 86 -8.60 6.43 3.89
C VAL A 86 -9.85 6.72 4.73
N GLY A 87 -9.85 7.78 5.52
CA GLY A 87 -10.97 8.14 6.38
C GLY A 87 -10.76 9.49 7.06
N GLY A 88 -11.39 9.67 8.22
CA GLY A 88 -11.50 10.96 8.90
C GLY A 88 -12.65 11.80 8.32
N ASP A 89 -13.08 12.82 9.06
CA ASP A 89 -14.24 13.64 8.70
C ASP A 89 -14.05 14.40 7.37
N ASP A 90 -12.80 14.67 7.01
CA ASP A 90 -12.42 15.32 5.75
C ASP A 90 -11.93 14.34 4.68
N GLY A 91 -11.92 13.03 4.95
CA GLY A 91 -11.42 12.01 4.04
C GLY A 91 -9.91 12.10 3.75
N ARG A 92 -9.13 12.80 4.59
CA ARG A 92 -7.69 13.01 4.38
C ARG A 92 -6.80 12.34 5.42
N THR A 93 -7.33 11.37 6.16
CA THR A 93 -6.54 10.57 7.10
C THR A 93 -6.31 9.18 6.53
N LEU A 94 -5.04 8.77 6.44
CA LEU A 94 -4.67 7.39 6.15
C LEU A 94 -4.47 6.63 7.45
N PHE A 95 -5.33 5.66 7.72
CA PHE A 95 -5.15 4.70 8.80
C PHE A 95 -4.34 3.51 8.27
N ILE A 96 -3.37 3.07 9.05
CA ILE A 96 -2.49 1.94 8.68
C ILE A 96 -2.40 0.98 9.86
N THR A 97 -2.59 -0.30 9.61
CA THR A 97 -2.25 -1.36 10.57
C THR A 97 -0.79 -1.75 10.41
N PHE A 98 -0.09 -1.90 11.51
CA PHE A 98 1.31 -2.28 11.56
C PHE A 98 1.51 -3.59 12.32
N ALA A 99 2.61 -4.25 12.02
CA ALA A 99 3.20 -5.26 12.89
C ALA A 99 4.68 -4.94 13.14
N SER A 100 5.22 -5.42 14.26
CA SER A 100 6.67 -5.36 14.51
C SER A 100 7.49 -6.22 13.53
N ILE A 101 6.85 -7.24 12.95
CA ILE A 101 7.43 -8.16 11.97
C ILE A 101 6.33 -8.68 11.05
N PHE A 102 6.59 -8.84 9.74
CA PHE A 102 5.55 -9.20 8.76
C PHE A 102 5.50 -10.70 8.45
N GLU A 103 6.56 -11.45 8.78
CA GLU A 103 6.59 -12.90 8.63
C GLU A 103 5.59 -13.55 9.60
N GLN A 104 4.53 -14.13 9.02
CA GLN A 104 3.35 -14.60 9.75
C GLN A 104 3.68 -15.44 11.00
N GLN A 105 4.52 -16.47 10.87
CA GLN A 105 4.85 -17.36 12.00
C GLN A 105 5.51 -16.61 13.17
N LYS A 106 6.36 -15.62 12.88
CA LYS A 106 7.02 -14.79 13.90
C LYS A 106 6.04 -13.76 14.47
N ALA A 107 5.20 -13.16 13.62
CA ALA A 107 4.20 -12.19 14.02
C ALA A 107 3.19 -12.77 15.03
N LEU A 108 2.76 -14.03 14.83
CA LEU A 108 1.88 -14.73 15.76
C LEU A 108 2.45 -14.81 17.18
N VAL A 109 3.77 -14.97 17.31
CA VAL A 109 4.46 -15.07 18.60
C VAL A 109 4.69 -13.68 19.20
N ALA A 110 5.14 -12.72 18.38
CA ALA A 110 5.53 -11.39 18.85
C ALA A 110 4.37 -10.55 19.38
N ARG A 111 3.16 -10.74 18.84
CA ARG A 111 1.93 -9.99 19.20
C ARG A 111 2.10 -8.46 19.16
N GLY A 112 2.97 -7.97 18.29
CA GLY A 112 3.29 -6.54 18.15
C GLY A 112 2.41 -5.79 17.14
N GLY A 113 1.12 -6.12 17.09
CA GLY A 113 0.18 -5.44 16.19
C GLY A 113 -0.21 -4.06 16.72
N SER A 114 -0.28 -3.06 15.84
CA SER A 114 -0.70 -1.71 16.20
C SER A 114 -1.43 -1.01 15.04
N ILE A 115 -2.07 0.12 15.34
CA ILE A 115 -2.67 1.00 14.33
C ILE A 115 -2.04 2.38 14.50
N GLY A 116 -1.64 2.98 13.38
CA GLY A 116 -1.20 4.35 13.31
C GLY A 116 -1.95 5.12 12.23
N MET A 117 -1.73 6.43 12.20
CA MET A 117 -2.36 7.33 11.24
C MET A 117 -1.34 8.29 10.66
N ALA A 118 -1.56 8.66 9.40
CA ALA A 118 -0.85 9.73 8.72
C ALA A 118 -1.87 10.66 8.06
N VAL A 119 -1.53 11.94 7.96
CA VAL A 119 -2.30 12.89 7.15
C VAL A 119 -1.91 12.69 5.70
N LEU A 120 -2.90 12.52 4.84
CA LEU A 120 -2.68 12.42 3.40
C LEU A 120 -2.14 13.74 2.85
N PRO A 121 -1.27 13.69 1.84
CA PRO A 121 -0.89 14.89 1.12
C PRO A 121 -2.11 15.59 0.49
N PRO A 122 -1.97 16.86 0.12
CA PRO A 122 -2.96 17.52 -0.70
C PRO A 122 -3.24 16.72 -1.97
N LEU A 123 -4.51 16.58 -2.29
CA LEU A 123 -4.98 16.02 -3.56
C LEU A 123 -4.60 16.99 -4.71
N ASN A 124 -4.29 16.43 -5.89
CA ASN A 124 -3.86 17.21 -7.06
C ASN A 124 -5.03 17.59 -7.98
#